data_AF-A0AAV0L984-F1
#
_entry.id   AF-A0AAV0L984-F1
#
_cell.length_a   1.000
_cell.length_b   1.000
_cell.length_c   1.000
_cell.angle_alpha   90.00
_cell.angle_beta   90.00
_cell.angle_gamma   90.00
#
_symmetry.space_group_name_H-M   'P 1'
#
loop_
_entity.id
_entity.type
_entity.pdbx_description
1 polymer ?
#
loop_
_entity_poly.entity_id
_entity_poly.type
_entity_poly.pdbx_seq_one_letter_code
_entity_poly.pdbx_strand_id
1 'polypeptide(L)'
;MHRDVKPHNVMIDHEQKKLRLIDWGLAEFYHPGKEYNVRVASRLVPSSRYFKGPELLVDLQDYDYSLDLWSLGCMFAGMIFRKEPFFYGHDNYDQLVKIAKLVFSLVGIYSVELNS
;
A
#
# COMPACT_ATOMS: atom_id res chain seq x y z
N MET A 1 -5.53 12.71 -2.72
CA MET A 1 -4.92 11.44 -2.26
C MET A 1 -5.70 10.97 -1.05
N HIS A 2 -6.12 9.71 -1.00
CA HIS A 2 -6.85 9.14 0.14
C HIS A 2 -5.92 8.80 1.31
N ARG A 3 -4.71 8.30 1.00
CA ARG A 3 -3.62 7.99 1.96
C ARG A 3 -3.94 6.92 3.01
N ASP A 4 -5.06 6.21 2.87
CA ASP A 4 -5.50 5.14 3.78
C ASP A 4 -6.41 4.13 3.07
N VAL A 5 -6.06 3.78 1.82
CA VAL A 5 -6.79 2.76 1.07
C VAL A 5 -6.49 1.39 1.68
N LYS A 6 -7.53 0.71 2.18
CA LYS A 6 -7.44 -0.62 2.79
C LYS A 6 -8.81 -1.31 2.76
N PRO A 7 -8.88 -2.63 2.94
CA PRO A 7 -10.15 -3.37 2.87
C PRO A 7 -11.22 -2.82 3.82
N HIS A 8 -10.81 -2.38 5.01
CA HIS A 8 -11.71 -1.79 6.02
C HIS A 8 -12.37 -0.49 5.56
N ASN A 9 -11.76 0.24 4.62
CA ASN A 9 -12.27 1.49 4.09
C ASN A 9 -13.05 1.30 2.77
N VAL A 10 -13.27 0.04 2.34
CA VAL A 10 -14.03 -0.29 1.13
C VAL A 10 -15.31 -1.01 1.52
N MET A 11 -16.43 -0.30 1.41
CA MET A 11 -17.76 -0.86 1.65
C MET A 11 -18.31 -1.46 0.36
N ILE A 12 -18.78 -2.70 0.43
CA ILE A 12 -19.30 -3.45 -0.72
C ILE A 12 -20.72 -3.93 -0.39
N ASP A 13 -21.66 -3.52 -1.22
CA ASP A 13 -22.98 -4.14 -1.33
C ASP A 13 -22.91 -5.16 -2.46
N HIS A 14 -22.82 -6.44 -2.09
CA HIS A 14 -22.69 -7.55 -3.04
C HIS A 14 -23.97 -7.80 -3.84
N GLU A 15 -25.14 -7.53 -3.27
CA GLU A 15 -26.43 -7.74 -3.93
C GLU A 15 -26.63 -6.69 -5.02
N GLN A 16 -26.38 -5.42 -4.70
CA GLN A 16 -26.53 -4.31 -5.65
C GLN A 16 -25.29 -4.06 -6.50
N LYS A 17 -24.21 -4.82 -6.29
CA LYS A 17 -22.89 -4.62 -6.92
C LYS A 17 -22.39 -3.18 -6.77
N LYS A 18 -22.59 -2.57 -5.60
CA LYS A 18 -22.15 -1.20 -5.31
C LYS A 18 -20.92 -1.22 -4.42
N LEU A 19 -19.94 -0.42 -4.78
CA LEU A 19 -18.74 -0.18 -3.99
C LEU A 19 -18.67 1.29 -3.58
N ARG A 20 -18.24 1.55 -2.34
CA ARG A 20 -17.99 2.89 -1.80
C ARG A 20 -16.68 2.90 -1.01
N LEU A 21 -15.84 3.88 -1.31
CA LEU A 21 -14.67 4.20 -0.50
C LEU A 21 -15.08 5.17 0.60
N ILE A 22 -14.72 4.84 1.84
CA ILE A 22 -15.09 5.58 3.06
C ILE A 22 -13.83 6.05 3.81
N ASP A 23 -14.05 6.85 4.85
CA ASP A 23 -12.99 7.37 5.75
C ASP A 23 -11.94 8.26 5.06
N TRP A 24 -12.38 9.45 4.67
CA TRP A 24 -11.53 10.49 4.08
C TRP A 24 -10.79 11.34 5.14
N GLY A 25 -10.75 10.91 6.41
CA GLY A 25 -10.15 11.69 7.50
C GLY A 25 -8.63 11.88 7.37
N LEU A 26 -7.98 10.99 6.62
CA LEU A 26 -6.57 11.08 6.26
C LEU A 26 -6.35 11.59 4.83
N ALA A 27 -7.38 11.99 4.08
CA ALA A 27 -7.20 12.47 2.72
C ALA A 27 -6.51 13.84 2.66
N GLU A 28 -5.89 14.15 1.52
CA GLU A 28 -5.24 15.45 1.28
C GLU A 28 -5.27 15.84 -0.19
N PHE A 29 -5.31 17.15 -0.44
CA PHE A 29 -5.15 17.71 -1.79
C PHE A 29 -3.69 17.68 -2.20
N TYR A 30 -3.44 17.15 -3.40
CA TYR A 30 -2.12 17.16 -3.98
C TYR A 30 -1.81 18.52 -4.61
N HIS A 31 -0.62 19.02 -4.31
CA HIS A 31 0.04 20.19 -4.84
C HIS A 31 1.47 19.80 -5.23
N PRO A 32 1.90 20.08 -6.48
CA PRO A 32 3.27 19.80 -6.92
C PRO A 32 4.31 20.48 -6.02
N GLY A 33 5.36 19.74 -5.64
CA GLY A 33 6.47 20.24 -4.81
C GLY A 33 6.14 20.44 -3.33
N LYS A 34 4.94 20.07 -2.87
CA LYS A 34 4.58 20.07 -1.45
C LYS A 34 5.05 18.78 -0.77
N GLU A 35 5.69 18.92 0.38
CA GLU A 35 6.01 17.81 1.26
C GLU A 35 4.78 17.42 2.10
N TYR A 36 4.53 16.12 2.22
CA TYR A 36 3.44 15.56 3.01
C TYR A 36 3.95 14.70 4.16
N ASN A 37 3.15 14.62 5.22
CA ASN A 37 3.49 13.85 6.40
C ASN A 37 3.42 12.33 6.13
N VAL A 38 4.56 11.65 6.19
CA VAL A 38 4.66 10.19 5.97
C VAL A 38 4.15 9.32 7.14
N ARG A 39 3.91 9.93 8.31
CA ARG A 39 3.44 9.22 9.52
C ARG A 39 1.95 8.91 9.50
N VAL A 40 1.26 9.21 8.40
CA VAL A 40 -0.11 8.77 8.13
C VAL A 40 -0.20 7.23 8.22
N ALA A 41 -1.39 6.73 8.57
CA ALA A 41 -1.67 5.29 8.72
C ALA A 41 -0.83 4.52 9.77
N SER A 42 0.01 5.19 10.58
CA SER A 42 0.94 4.51 11.52
C SER A 42 0.46 4.41 12.97
N ARG A 43 -0.37 5.36 13.43
CA ARG A 43 -0.71 5.51 14.87
C ARG A 43 -2.09 5.01 15.26
N LEU A 44 -3.03 4.94 14.31
CA LEU A 44 -4.45 4.74 14.64
C LEU A 44 -4.91 3.29 14.46
N VAL A 45 -4.27 2.51 13.57
CA VAL A 45 -4.67 1.12 13.32
C VAL A 45 -3.44 0.27 12.96
N PRO A 46 -3.04 -0.73 13.78
CA PRO A 46 -1.88 -1.58 13.52
C PRO A 46 -1.88 -2.25 12.15
N SER A 47 -3.07 -2.59 11.61
CA SER A 47 -3.23 -3.22 10.30
C SER A 47 -3.00 -2.30 9.11
N SER A 48 -2.96 -0.98 9.30
CA SER A 48 -2.77 -0.03 8.19
C SER A 48 -1.31 0.03 7.72
N ARG A 49 -0.36 -0.51 8.50
CA ARG A 49 1.04 -0.66 8.08
C ARG A 49 1.18 -1.49 6.81
N TYR A 50 0.37 -2.52 6.66
CA TYR A 50 0.52 -3.50 5.59
C TYR A 50 0.25 -2.95 4.18
N PHE A 51 -0.39 -1.79 4.11
CA PHE A 51 -0.75 -1.10 2.87
C PHE A 51 0.13 0.14 2.59
N LYS A 52 1.14 0.40 3.44
CA LYS A 52 2.06 1.53 3.24
C LYS A 52 2.94 1.32 2.02
N GLY A 53 3.01 2.35 1.17
CA GLY A 53 3.98 2.45 0.09
C GLY A 53 5.42 2.51 0.60
N PRO A 54 6.40 2.03 -0.18
CA PRO A 54 7.82 2.15 0.15
C PRO A 54 8.22 3.60 0.45
N GLU A 55 7.64 4.59 -0.23
CA GLU A 55 7.83 6.02 0.01
C GLU A 55 7.55 6.43 1.46
N LEU A 56 6.50 5.89 2.08
CA LEU A 56 6.19 6.16 3.49
C LEU A 56 7.13 5.43 4.46
N LEU A 57 7.73 4.32 4.03
CA LEU A 57 8.64 3.52 4.84
C LEU A 57 10.07 4.08 4.83
N VAL A 58 10.44 4.82 3.77
CA VAL A 58 11.75 5.47 3.61
C VAL A 58 11.74 6.98 3.89
N ASP A 59 10.62 7.52 4.39
CA ASP A 59 10.45 8.94 4.72
C ASP A 59 10.57 9.89 3.52
N LEU A 60 10.12 9.42 2.33
CA LEU A 60 10.02 10.25 1.13
C LEU A 60 8.73 11.06 1.19
N GLN A 61 8.86 12.39 1.28
CA GLN A 61 7.73 13.30 1.60
C GLN A 61 7.04 13.89 0.36
N ASP A 62 7.68 13.84 -0.81
CA ASP A 62 7.18 14.35 -2.10
C ASP A 62 6.37 13.28 -2.87
N TYR A 63 5.55 12.51 -2.14
CA TYR A 63 4.69 11.48 -2.73
C TYR A 63 3.40 12.06 -3.32
N ASP A 64 2.75 11.27 -4.17
CA ASP A 64 1.58 11.67 -4.94
C ASP A 64 0.45 10.61 -4.89
N TYR A 65 -0.45 10.65 -5.87
CA TYR A 65 -1.58 9.72 -6.00
C TYR A 65 -1.15 8.25 -6.16
N SER A 66 0.09 7.98 -6.56
CA SER A 66 0.63 6.62 -6.69
C SER A 66 0.65 5.85 -5.37
N LEU A 67 0.68 6.55 -4.23
CA LEU A 67 0.54 5.94 -2.91
C LEU A 67 -0.75 5.11 -2.80
N ASP A 68 -1.88 5.65 -3.27
CA ASP A 68 -3.16 4.96 -3.21
C ASP A 68 -3.17 3.71 -4.15
N LEU A 69 -2.43 3.77 -5.26
CA LEU A 69 -2.27 2.63 -6.17
C LEU A 69 -1.43 1.51 -5.54
N TRP A 70 -0.39 1.84 -4.79
CA TRP A 70 0.38 0.85 -4.03
C TRP A 70 -0.51 0.09 -3.05
N SER A 71 -1.30 0.83 -2.26
CA SER A 71 -2.23 0.25 -1.29
C SER A 71 -3.26 -0.66 -1.96
N LEU A 72 -3.81 -0.24 -3.11
CA LEU A 72 -4.71 -1.07 -3.92
C LEU A 72 -4.02 -2.34 -4.41
N GLY A 73 -2.76 -2.25 -4.88
CA GLY A 73 -1.97 -3.42 -5.28
C GLY A 73 -1.77 -4.42 -4.15
N CYS A 74 -1.49 -3.94 -2.93
CA CYS A 74 -1.39 -4.78 -1.74
C CYS A 74 -2.72 -5.50 -1.44
N MET A 75 -3.85 -4.80 -1.52
CA MET A 75 -5.17 -5.39 -1.36
C MET A 75 -5.44 -6.47 -2.41
N PHE A 76 -5.19 -6.14 -3.68
CA PHE A 76 -5.45 -7.01 -4.82
C PHE A 76 -4.61 -8.29 -4.77
N ALA A 77 -3.32 -8.17 -4.43
CA ALA A 77 -2.46 -9.32 -4.21
C ALA A 77 -2.98 -10.21 -3.07
N GLY A 78 -3.43 -9.61 -1.97
CA GLY A 78 -4.03 -10.35 -0.86
C GLY A 78 -5.28 -11.15 -1.28
N MET A 79 -6.12 -10.57 -2.13
CA MET A 79 -7.32 -11.22 -2.67
C MET A 79 -6.98 -12.40 -3.60
N ILE A 80 -6.07 -12.20 -4.57
CA ILE A 80 -5.70 -13.24 -5.55
C ILE A 80 -5.00 -14.41 -4.87
N PHE A 81 -4.02 -14.13 -4.03
CA PHE A 81 -3.21 -15.17 -3.38
C PHE A 81 -3.85 -15.72 -2.09
N ARG A 82 -5.05 -15.23 -1.72
CA ARG A 82 -5.77 -15.56 -0.48
C ARG A 82 -4.86 -15.45 0.76
N LYS A 83 -4.07 -14.38 0.81
CA LYS A 83 -3.09 -14.10 1.87
C LYS A 83 -3.28 -12.69 2.38
N GLU A 84 -3.94 -12.55 3.52
CA GLU A 84 -4.24 -11.25 4.12
C GLU A 84 -3.52 -11.08 5.48
N PRO A 85 -2.66 -10.06 5.64
CA PRO A 85 -2.14 -9.16 4.60
C PRO A 85 -1.09 -9.84 3.71
N PHE A 86 -0.93 -9.33 2.49
CA PHE A 86 0.04 -9.87 1.53
C PHE A 86 1.49 -9.68 2.01
N PHE A 87 1.80 -8.49 2.51
CA PHE A 87 3.05 -8.15 3.20
C PHE A 87 2.80 -8.02 4.71
N TYR A 88 3.37 -8.93 5.49
CA TYR A 88 3.22 -8.96 6.95
C TYR A 88 4.55 -8.58 7.62
N GLY A 89 4.72 -7.28 7.89
CA GLY A 89 5.87 -6.72 8.60
C GLY A 89 5.56 -6.42 10.08
N HIS A 90 6.48 -6.81 10.97
CA HIS A 90 6.34 -6.59 12.42
C HIS A 90 6.48 -5.11 12.83
N ASP A 91 7.24 -4.34 12.06
CA ASP A 91 7.41 -2.89 12.16
C ASP A 91 7.60 -2.31 10.74
N ASN A 92 7.85 -1.00 10.63
CA ASN A 92 8.02 -0.35 9.32
C ASN A 92 9.28 -0.83 8.59
N TYR A 93 10.33 -1.19 9.32
CA TYR A 93 11.58 -1.68 8.74
C TYR A 93 11.39 -3.10 8.20
N ASP A 94 10.80 -4.00 8.98
CA ASP A 94 10.48 -5.35 8.52
C ASP A 94 9.49 -5.31 7.35
N GLN A 95 8.50 -4.40 7.35
CA GLN A 95 7.60 -4.21 6.20
C GLN A 95 8.38 -3.92 4.91
N LEU A 96 9.36 -3.01 4.97
CA LEU A 96 10.22 -2.70 3.83
C LEU A 96 11.05 -3.91 3.39
N VAL A 97 11.57 -4.69 4.34
CA VAL A 97 12.31 -5.93 4.05
C VAL A 97 11.43 -6.97 3.34
N LYS A 98 10.16 -7.13 3.74
CA LYS A 98 9.22 -8.06 3.06
C LYS A 98 8.94 -7.62 1.62
N ILE A 99 8.76 -6.32 1.40
CA ILE A 99 8.55 -5.73 0.07
C ILE A 99 9.79 -5.98 -0.80
N ALA A 100 10.97 -5.62 -0.31
CA ALA A 100 12.22 -5.76 -1.03
C ALA A 100 12.49 -7.23 -1.42
N LYS A 101 12.25 -8.18 -0.51
CA LYS A 101 12.41 -9.63 -0.80
C LYS A 101 11.60 -10.08 -2.00
N LEU A 102 10.36 -9.61 -2.15
CA LEU A 102 9.53 -9.97 -3.30
C LEU A 102 10.04 -9.31 -4.58
N VAL A 103 10.31 -8.01 -4.54
CA VAL A 103 10.78 -7.25 -5.72
C VAL A 103 12.10 -7.83 -6.23
N PHE A 104 13.06 -8.11 -5.35
CA PHE A 104 14.33 -8.72 -5.75
C PHE A 104 14.16 -10.15 -6.28
N SER A 105 13.25 -10.94 -5.70
CA SER A 105 12.94 -12.27 -6.24
C SER A 105 12.40 -12.17 -7.67
N LEU A 106 11.50 -11.24 -7.95
CA LEU A 106 10.94 -11.05 -9.29
C LEU A 106 12.02 -10.59 -10.28
N VAL A 107 12.79 -9.56 -9.93
CA VAL A 107 13.87 -9.05 -10.79
C VAL A 107 14.94 -10.12 -11.05
N GLY A 108 15.28 -10.91 -10.04
CA GLY A 108 16.20 -12.04 -10.17
C GLY A 108 15.68 -13.10 -11.14
N ILE A 109 14.40 -13.44 -11.07
CA ILE A 109 13.76 -14.38 -12.02
C ILE A 109 13.78 -13.83 -13.44
N TYR A 110 13.37 -12.56 -13.65
CA TYR A 110 13.40 -11.93 -14.97
C TYR A 110 14.81 -11.83 -15.56
N SER A 111 15.84 -11.65 -14.71
CA SER A 111 17.23 -11.61 -15.15
C SER A 111 17.75 -12.98 -15.59
N VAL A 112 17.22 -14.07 -15.03
CA VAL A 112 17.57 -15.43 -15.45
C VAL A 112 16.85 -15.80 -16.75
N GLU A 113 15.56 -15.45 -16.89
CA GLU A 113 14.77 -15.75 -18.09
C GLU A 113 15.21 -14.96 -19.34
N LEU A 114 15.75 -13.75 -19.19
CA LEU A 114 16.27 -12.97 -20.32
C LEU A 114 17.68 -13.41 -20.77
N ASN A 115 18.39 -14.19 -19.95
CA ASN A 115 19.73 -14.70 -20.25
C ASN A 115 19.73 -16.20 -20.65
N SER A 116 18.55 -16.82 -20.79
CA SER A 116 18.35 -18.20 -21.27
C SER A 116 17.69 -18.21 -22.65
#